data_AF-A0A2Z5QVH0-F1
#
_entry.id   AF-A0A2Z5QVH0-F1
#
_cell.length_a   1.000
_cell.length_b   1.000
_cell.length_c   1.000
_cell.angle_alpha   90.00
_cell.angle_beta   90.00
_cell.angle_gamma   90.00
#
_symmetry.space_group_name_H-M   'P 1'
#
loop_
_entity.id
_entity.type
_entity.pdbx_description
1 polymer ?
#
loop_
_entity_poly.entity_id
_entity_poly.type
_entity_poly.pdbx_seq_one_letter_code
_entity_poly.pdbx_strand_id
1 'polypeptide(L)'
;MLNTLSFGPALVKNSEVMSGIDQVEVDTNFGNHSIQGNQPRTGVGVLGNNHLLFMVVDGRSDGYSRGVTMPEFAQMFKEHGCETAYNLDGGGSSVMVFNGKLVNKPLGGSKERGTSDILYIAGSAA
;
A
#
# COMPACT_ATOMS: atom_id res chain seq x y z
N MET A 1 -15.36 7.44 17.56
CA MET A 1 -15.22 8.35 16.40
C MET A 1 -15.01 7.49 15.18
N LEU A 2 -15.78 7.69 14.11
CA LEU A 2 -15.63 6.94 12.86
C LEU A 2 -14.71 7.75 11.93
N ASN A 3 -13.64 7.12 11.43
CA ASN A 3 -12.77 7.69 10.40
C ASN A 3 -13.04 6.93 9.09
N THR A 4 -13.20 7.67 7.99
CA THR A 4 -13.38 7.09 6.65
C THR A 4 -12.24 7.57 5.77
N LEU A 5 -11.63 6.63 5.05
CA LEU A 5 -10.53 6.87 4.13
C LEU A 5 -10.95 6.36 2.75
N SER A 6 -10.75 7.16 1.71
CA SER A 6 -11.09 6.77 0.34
C SER A 6 -9.82 6.49 -0.44
N PHE A 7 -9.54 5.21 -0.66
CA PHE A 7 -8.43 4.74 -1.48
C PHE A 7 -8.87 3.60 -2.39
N GLY A 8 -8.02 3.24 -3.35
CA GLY A 8 -8.29 2.13 -4.24
C GLY A 8 -7.09 1.77 -5.11
N PRO A 9 -7.21 0.66 -5.86
CA PRO A 9 -8.35 -0.26 -5.89
C PRO A 9 -8.43 -1.19 -4.65
N ALA A 10 -9.57 -1.87 -4.51
CA ALA A 10 -9.66 -3.07 -3.66
C ALA A 10 -8.74 -4.16 -4.24
N LEU A 11 -7.95 -4.80 -3.38
CA LEU A 11 -6.97 -5.83 -3.74
C LEU A 11 -7.52 -7.23 -3.52
N VAL A 12 -8.10 -7.44 -2.33
CA VAL A 12 -8.67 -8.72 -1.91
C VAL A 12 -10.09 -8.49 -1.41
N LYS A 13 -11.01 -9.39 -1.77
CA LYS A 13 -12.39 -9.41 -1.29
C LYS A 13 -12.83 -10.85 -1.09
N ASN A 14 -13.39 -11.15 0.08
CA ASN A 14 -13.78 -12.51 0.47
C ASN A 14 -12.60 -13.50 0.33
N SER A 15 -11.42 -13.08 0.76
CA SER A 15 -10.16 -13.84 0.68
C SER A 15 -9.69 -14.18 -0.73
N GLU A 16 -10.28 -13.57 -1.75
CA GLU A 16 -9.91 -13.75 -3.16
C GLU A 16 -9.35 -12.47 -3.77
N VAL A 17 -8.34 -12.62 -4.62
CA VAL A 17 -7.76 -11.49 -5.37
C VAL A 17 -8.82 -10.96 -6.34
N MET A 18 -9.00 -9.64 -6.35
CA MET A 18 -9.93 -8.98 -7.24
C MET A 18 -9.53 -9.19 -8.71
N SER A 19 -10.47 -9.60 -9.56
CA SER A 19 -10.24 -9.75 -11.00
C SER A 19 -10.12 -8.39 -11.69
N GLY A 20 -9.25 -8.28 -12.70
CA GLY A 20 -9.11 -7.06 -13.50
C GLY A 20 -8.38 -5.91 -12.81
N ILE A 21 -7.72 -6.14 -11.67
CA ILE A 21 -6.92 -5.13 -10.96
C ILE A 21 -5.70 -4.63 -11.74
N ASP A 22 -5.24 -5.42 -12.72
CA ASP A 22 -4.24 -5.07 -13.71
C ASP A 22 -4.77 -4.10 -14.79
N GLN A 23 -6.08 -3.99 -14.94
CA GLN A 23 -6.77 -3.11 -15.89
C GLN A 23 -7.33 -1.84 -15.23
N VAL A 24 -7.20 -1.70 -13.90
CA VAL A 24 -7.68 -0.51 -13.20
C VAL A 24 -6.79 0.68 -13.57
N GLU A 25 -7.31 1.60 -14.37
CA GLU A 25 -6.71 2.91 -14.58
C GLU A 25 -7.33 3.91 -13.61
N VAL A 26 -6.55 4.33 -12.62
CA VAL A 26 -6.87 5.50 -11.80
C VAL A 26 -6.11 6.66 -12.42
N ASP A 27 -6.84 7.52 -13.12
CA ASP A 27 -6.40 8.75 -13.82
C ASP A 27 -5.73 8.59 -15.20
N THR A 28 -6.44 9.04 -16.24
CA THR A 28 -5.95 9.28 -17.60
C THR A 28 -5.42 10.72 -17.81
N ASN A 29 -5.31 11.50 -16.73
CA ASN A 29 -4.85 12.89 -16.79
C ASN A 29 -3.34 12.99 -17.13
N PHE A 30 -3.02 13.88 -18.08
CA PHE A 30 -1.64 14.12 -18.53
C PHE A 30 -0.74 14.52 -17.36
N GLY A 31 0.30 13.72 -17.10
CA GLY A 31 1.28 13.95 -16.03
C GLY A 31 1.15 13.02 -14.84
N ASN A 32 0.11 12.18 -14.76
CA ASN A 32 0.05 11.15 -13.71
C ASN A 32 0.87 9.91 -14.10
N HIS A 33 1.59 9.33 -13.15
CA HIS A 33 2.26 8.05 -13.37
C HIS A 33 1.22 6.94 -13.27
N SER A 34 1.13 6.10 -14.32
CA SER A 34 0.28 4.93 -14.29
C SER A 34 0.55 4.10 -13.02
N ILE A 35 -0.51 3.72 -12.31
CA ILE A 35 -0.44 2.82 -11.15
C ILE A 35 -0.06 1.38 -11.55
N GLN A 36 0.03 1.13 -12.86
CA GLN A 36 0.41 -0.14 -13.45
C GLN A 36 1.93 -0.34 -13.47
N GLY A 37 2.32 -1.60 -13.69
CA GLY A 37 3.71 -2.04 -13.66
C GLY A 37 4.28 -2.15 -12.24
N ASN A 38 5.60 -2.26 -12.16
CA ASN A 38 6.30 -2.44 -10.90
C ASN A 38 6.43 -1.09 -10.19
N GLN A 39 5.75 -0.97 -9.04
CA GLN A 39 5.72 0.26 -8.27
C GLN A 39 6.04 -0.04 -6.80
N PRO A 40 6.60 0.93 -6.07
CA PRO A 40 6.44 0.98 -4.63
C PRO A 40 4.94 1.05 -4.29
N ARG A 41 4.49 0.31 -3.27
CA ARG A 41 3.07 0.26 -2.90
C ARG A 41 2.90 0.30 -1.40
N THR A 42 1.78 0.86 -0.97
CA THR A 42 1.31 0.81 0.42
C THR A 42 -0.10 0.23 0.42
N GLY A 43 -0.43 -0.58 1.41
CA GLY A 43 -1.73 -1.22 1.49
C GLY A 43 -2.11 -1.57 2.92
N VAL A 44 -3.41 -1.78 3.11
CA VAL A 44 -3.97 -2.26 4.37
C VAL A 44 -4.88 -3.46 4.10
N GLY A 45 -4.70 -4.52 4.88
CA GLY A 45 -5.51 -5.73 4.86
C GLY A 45 -6.16 -5.97 6.21
N VAL A 46 -7.28 -6.69 6.19
CA VAL A 46 -8.01 -7.16 7.37
C VAL A 46 -7.86 -8.68 7.41
N LEU A 47 -7.24 -9.19 8.46
CA LEU A 47 -7.01 -10.63 8.69
C LEU A 47 -8.17 -11.30 9.43
N GLY A 48 -9.07 -10.49 9.99
CA GLY A 48 -10.19 -10.92 10.83
C GLY A 48 -10.52 -9.82 11.85
N ASN A 49 -11.31 -10.15 12.85
CA ASN A 49 -11.79 -9.18 13.84
C ASN A 49 -10.65 -8.43 14.52
N ASN A 50 -10.64 -7.11 14.36
CA ASN A 50 -9.66 -6.17 14.93
C ASN A 50 -8.20 -6.47 14.62
N HIS A 51 -7.91 -7.19 13.52
CA HIS A 51 -6.55 -7.50 13.10
C HIS A 51 -6.27 -6.92 11.72
N LEU A 52 -5.44 -5.87 11.69
CA LEU A 52 -5.01 -5.21 10.47
C LEU A 52 -3.59 -5.63 10.10
N LEU A 53 -3.35 -5.82 8.81
CA LEU A 53 -2.03 -5.95 8.20
C LEU A 53 -1.73 -4.68 7.41
N PHE A 54 -0.69 -3.95 7.80
CA PHE A 54 -0.15 -2.88 6.98
C PHE A 54 1.05 -3.40 6.20
N MET A 55 1.10 -3.12 4.91
CA MET A 55 2.18 -3.55 4.04
C MET A 55 2.72 -2.38 3.25
N VAL A 56 4.05 -2.26 3.22
CA VAL A 56 4.78 -1.34 2.35
C VAL A 56 5.78 -2.13 1.53
N VAL A 57 5.85 -1.85 0.23
CA VAL A 57 6.81 -2.44 -0.70
C VAL A 57 7.61 -1.30 -1.31
N ASP A 58 8.92 -1.32 -1.14
CA ASP A 58 9.83 -0.40 -1.82
C ASP A 58 9.86 -0.70 -3.32
N GLY A 59 10.25 0.27 -4.14
CA GLY A 59 10.41 0.09 -5.58
C GLY A 59 11.17 1.23 -6.23
N ARG A 60 11.36 1.17 -7.55
CA ARG A 60 12.16 2.14 -8.32
C ARG A 60 13.57 2.31 -7.77
N SER A 61 14.16 1.23 -7.25
CA SER A 61 15.48 1.23 -6.63
C SER A 61 16.32 0.10 -7.21
N ASP A 62 17.19 0.45 -8.16
CA ASP A 62 18.03 -0.51 -8.88
C ASP A 62 18.94 -1.27 -7.92
N GLY A 63 19.00 -2.60 -8.08
CA GLY A 63 19.79 -3.49 -7.22
C GLY A 63 19.20 -3.75 -5.83
N TYR A 64 18.07 -3.15 -5.47
CA TYR A 64 17.41 -3.36 -4.18
C TYR A 64 15.94 -3.78 -4.31
N SER A 65 15.11 -2.99 -4.99
CA SER A 65 13.72 -3.36 -5.25
C SER A 65 13.19 -2.80 -6.55
N ARG A 66 12.67 -3.70 -7.40
CA ARG A 66 11.92 -3.33 -8.61
C ARG A 66 10.52 -2.77 -8.27
N GLY A 67 10.02 -3.01 -7.06
CA GLY A 67 8.60 -2.85 -6.74
C GLY A 67 7.78 -4.07 -7.12
N VAL A 68 6.46 -3.94 -7.08
CA VAL A 68 5.53 -5.02 -7.44
C VAL A 68 4.40 -4.50 -8.33
N THR A 69 3.85 -5.38 -9.15
CA THR A 69 2.59 -5.15 -9.86
C THR A 69 1.42 -5.15 -8.88
N MET A 70 0.27 -4.61 -9.30
CA MET A 70 -0.94 -4.64 -8.48
C MET A 70 -1.40 -6.08 -8.17
N PRO A 71 -1.40 -7.03 -9.13
CA PRO A 71 -1.72 -8.43 -8.85
C PRO A 71 -0.74 -9.10 -7.89
N GLU A 72 0.57 -8.88 -8.04
CA GLU A 72 1.57 -9.40 -7.10
C GLU A 72 1.31 -8.88 -5.68
N PHE A 73 0.97 -7.59 -5.54
CA PHE A 73 0.67 -7.01 -4.23
C PHE A 73 -0.63 -7.55 -3.62
N ALA A 74 -1.68 -7.73 -4.42
CA ALA A 74 -2.91 -8.36 -3.96
C ALA A 74 -2.69 -9.81 -3.53
N GLN A 75 -1.86 -10.54 -4.29
CA GLN A 75 -1.49 -11.91 -3.98
C GLN A 75 -0.73 -12.01 -2.65
N MET A 76 0.17 -11.06 -2.35
CA MET A 76 0.82 -10.99 -1.03
C MET A 76 -0.19 -10.86 0.12
N PHE A 77 -1.21 -10.00 0.00
CA PHE A 77 -2.25 -9.90 1.03
C PHE A 77 -3.06 -11.20 1.17
N LYS A 78 -3.41 -11.85 0.05
CA LYS A 78 -4.09 -13.14 0.07
C LYS A 78 -3.26 -14.21 0.77
N GLU A 79 -1.96 -14.28 0.49
CA GLU A 79 -1.03 -15.24 1.10
C GLU A 79 -0.84 -15.03 2.60
N HIS A 80 -0.96 -13.79 3.07
CA HIS A 80 -0.97 -13.48 4.50
C HIS A 80 -2.33 -13.75 5.17
N GLY A 81 -3.35 -14.16 4.41
CA GLY A 81 -4.66 -14.56 4.92
C GLY A 81 -5.66 -13.41 5.07
N CYS A 82 -5.47 -12.28 4.39
CA CYS A 82 -6.42 -11.18 4.48
C CYS A 82 -7.77 -11.54 3.84
N GLU A 83 -8.86 -11.31 4.57
CA GLU A 83 -10.24 -11.45 4.09
C GLU A 83 -10.61 -10.31 3.13
N THR A 84 -10.08 -9.12 3.40
CA THR A 84 -10.26 -7.91 2.59
C THR A 84 -8.97 -7.10 2.60
N ALA A 85 -8.59 -6.51 1.47
CA ALA A 85 -7.44 -5.61 1.42
C ALA A 85 -7.64 -4.49 0.40
N TYR A 86 -7.05 -3.33 0.67
CA TYR A 86 -7.11 -2.13 -0.16
C TYR A 86 -5.72 -1.57 -0.42
N ASN A 87 -5.51 -1.11 -1.65
CA ASN A 87 -4.35 -0.31 -1.99
C ASN A 87 -4.51 1.10 -1.40
N LEU A 88 -3.43 1.65 -0.87
CA LEU A 88 -3.30 3.04 -0.43
C LEU A 88 -2.43 3.82 -1.42
N ASP A 89 -2.17 5.10 -1.16
CA ASP A 89 -1.23 5.86 -1.99
C ASP A 89 0.16 5.19 -2.03
N GLY A 90 0.78 5.25 -3.20
CA GLY A 90 1.97 4.47 -3.54
C GLY A 90 3.03 5.28 -4.29
N GLY A 91 4.01 4.60 -4.89
CA GLY A 91 5.11 5.28 -5.54
C GLY A 91 5.97 6.05 -4.53
N GLY A 92 6.34 7.29 -4.84
CA GLY A 92 7.25 8.09 -4.02
C GLY A 92 6.72 8.50 -2.63
N SER A 93 5.45 8.23 -2.33
CA SER A 93 4.85 8.42 -1.00
C SER A 93 4.82 7.14 -0.16
N SER A 94 5.30 6.00 -0.68
CA SER A 94 5.31 4.73 0.06
C SER A 94 6.31 4.81 1.22
N VAL A 95 5.77 5.08 2.41
CA VAL A 95 6.52 5.30 3.65
C VAL A 95 5.76 4.64 4.78
N MET A 96 6.47 3.89 5.61
CA MET A 96 5.95 3.39 6.87
C MET A 96 6.90 3.72 8.01
N VAL A 97 6.34 4.27 9.09
CA VAL A 97 7.05 4.56 10.32
C VAL A 97 6.45 3.72 11.43
N PHE A 98 7.30 2.98 12.13
CA PHE A 98 6.91 2.17 13.28
C PHE A 98 7.74 2.59 14.50
N ASN A 99 7.07 2.98 15.59
CA ASN A 99 7.70 3.47 16.82
C ASN A 99 8.80 4.53 16.58
N GLY A 100 8.48 5.53 15.75
CA GLY A 100 9.36 6.65 15.43
C GLY A 100 10.52 6.30 14.50
N LYS A 101 10.53 5.12 13.89
CA LYS A 101 11.57 4.69 12.95
C LYS A 101 10.98 4.35 11.59
N LEU A 102 11.61 4.85 10.54
CA LEU A 102 11.33 4.45 9.17
C LEU A 102 11.66 2.95 9.00
N VAL A 103 10.71 2.17 8.46
CA VAL A 103 10.88 0.71 8.31
C VAL A 103 11.11 0.27 6.86
N ASN A 104 11.03 1.18 5.90
CA ASN A 104 11.31 0.91 4.48
C ASN A 104 12.40 1.84 3.94
N LYS A 105 12.80 1.68 2.67
CA LYS A 105 13.76 2.55 1.96
C LYS A 105 13.07 3.27 0.81
N PRO A 106 12.42 4.42 1.08
CA PRO A 106 11.66 5.15 0.07
C PRO A 106 12.55 5.50 -1.12
N LEU A 107 12.20 4.99 -2.31
CA LEU A 107 12.98 5.18 -3.55
C LEU A 107 14.46 4.78 -3.42
N GLY A 108 14.79 3.83 -2.53
CA GLY A 108 16.17 3.43 -2.22
C GLY A 108 16.94 4.38 -1.30
N GLY A 109 16.30 5.44 -0.82
CA GLY A 109 16.87 6.40 0.11
C GLY A 109 16.63 6.05 1.58
N SER A 110 16.93 7.02 2.45
CA SER A 110 16.77 6.92 3.91
C SER A 110 15.86 7.99 4.50
N LYS A 111 15.14 8.74 3.66
CA LYS A 111 14.28 9.85 4.07
C LYS A 111 12.92 9.77 3.40
N GLU A 112 11.91 10.19 4.13
CA GLU A 112 10.56 10.41 3.63
C GLU A 112 10.51 11.67 2.75
N ARG A 113 9.62 11.66 1.76
CA ARG A 113 9.19 12.88 1.04
C ARG A 113 8.03 13.49 1.82
N GLY A 114 7.85 14.81 1.74
CA GLY A 114 6.62 15.45 2.23
C GLY A 114 5.39 14.80 1.57
N THR A 115 4.40 14.46 2.40
CA THR A 115 3.08 13.95 2.03
C THR A 115 2.01 14.82 2.67
N SER A 116 0.81 14.88 2.08
CA SER A 116 -0.29 15.70 2.63
C SER A 116 -0.93 15.06 3.86
N ASP A 117 -1.20 13.76 3.78
CA ASP A 117 -2.00 13.02 4.75
C ASP A 117 -1.29 11.74 5.17
N ILE A 118 -1.55 11.31 6.42
CA ILE A 118 -1.04 10.06 6.98
C ILE A 118 -2.18 9.25 7.60
N LEU A 119 -2.04 7.93 7.54
CA LEU A 119 -2.81 7.02 8.38
C LEU A 119 -2.00 6.74 9.65
N TYR A 120 -2.45 7.30 10.77
CA TYR A 120 -1.77 7.15 12.06
C TYR A 120 -2.55 6.21 12.97
N ILE A 121 -1.87 5.15 13.43
CA ILE A 121 -2.40 4.25 14.46
C ILE A 121 -1.83 4.68 15.81
N ALA A 122 -2.63 5.39 16.59
CA ALA A 122 -2.28 5.71 17.96
C ALA A 122 -2.38 4.46 18.83
N GLY A 123 -1.39 4.22 19.70
CA GLY A 123 -1.57 3.31 20.82
C GLY A 123 -2.73 3.79 21.70
N SER A 124 -3.40 2.88 22.39
CA SER A 124 -4.35 3.30 23.43
C SER A 124 -3.58 4.12 24.47
N ALA A 125 -4.04 5.34 24.75
CA ALA A 125 -3.65 5.99 25.99
C ALA A 125 -3.99 5.01 27.12
N ALA A 126 -2.98 4.61 27.89
CA ALA A 126 -3.19 3.85 29.11
C ALA A 126 -3.96 4.69 30.13
#